data_AF-S0JI18-F1
#
_entry.id   AF-S0JI18-F1
#
_cell.length_a   1.000
_cell.length_b   1.000
_cell.length_c   1.000
_cell.angle_alpha   90.00
_cell.angle_beta   90.00
_cell.angle_gamma   90.00
#
_symmetry.space_group_name_H-M   'P 1'
#
loop_
_entity.id
_entity.type
_entity.pdbx_description
1 polymer ?
#
loop_
_entity_poly.entity_id
_entity_poly.type
_entity_poly.pdbx_seq_one_letter_code
_entity_poly.pdbx_strand_id
1 'polypeptide(L)'
;MQNHQLRAVQTDQVDNGTMKVQVTSTLGLIPVEGATITISYTGDPESTLEQISTDGEGQSEVLTLAAPPLEYSMEPEQPVQPYAEYTVQVEAEGYRPVSIEGVDVFSGELSLQNVRMEPLEVSEQDTKNIVIPANTLFGNFPPKIAEAEIKPVDESGEIVLSRVVVPEYVVVHDGAPGDSTASDYYVKYKDYIKNVASSEIYATWPDSTIRANILAIMSFTMNRVYTEWYRNHHIFRSFVH
;
A
#
# COMPACT_ATOMS: atom_id res chain seq x y z
N MET A 1 7.61 30.55 -1.12
CA MET A 1 8.86 30.08 -1.76
C MET A 1 8.76 28.58 -2.01
N GLN A 2 7.83 28.14 -2.87
CA GLN A 2 7.45 26.72 -3.01
C GLN A 2 7.67 26.18 -4.43
N ASN A 3 7.87 27.07 -5.43
CA ASN A 3 8.03 26.70 -6.84
C ASN A 3 9.46 26.32 -7.26
N HIS A 4 10.46 26.47 -6.41
CA HIS A 4 11.85 26.11 -6.74
C HIS A 4 12.20 24.64 -6.45
N GLN A 5 11.44 23.97 -5.56
CA GLN A 5 11.68 22.55 -5.25
C GLN A 5 11.06 21.62 -6.30
N LEU A 6 9.88 21.95 -6.83
CA LEU A 6 9.19 21.13 -7.84
C LEU A 6 9.99 20.99 -9.15
N ARG A 7 10.70 22.04 -9.58
CA ARG A 7 11.57 21.99 -10.77
C ARG A 7 12.87 21.21 -10.57
N ALA A 8 13.39 21.15 -9.33
CA ALA A 8 14.64 20.43 -9.06
C ALA A 8 14.42 18.92 -9.11
N VAL A 9 13.32 18.41 -8.53
CA VAL A 9 12.99 16.97 -8.49
C VAL A 9 12.77 16.39 -9.89
N GLN A 10 12.22 17.18 -10.82
CA GLN A 10 11.98 16.73 -12.20
C GLN A 10 13.27 16.61 -13.05
N THR A 11 14.40 17.14 -12.57
CA THR A 11 15.68 17.16 -13.32
C THR A 11 16.63 16.03 -12.91
N ASP A 12 16.39 15.38 -11.76
CA ASP A 12 17.28 14.34 -11.19
C ASP A 12 16.73 12.90 -11.32
N GLN A 13 15.61 12.69 -12.03
CA GLN A 13 15.09 11.36 -12.37
C GLN A 13 15.88 10.76 -13.54
N VAL A 14 17.13 10.38 -13.29
CA VAL A 14 18.03 9.84 -14.33
C VAL A 14 17.87 8.33 -14.55
N ASP A 15 17.23 7.63 -13.60
CA ASP A 15 16.98 6.20 -13.62
C ASP A 15 15.52 5.89 -13.99
N ASN A 16 15.19 4.60 -14.11
CA ASN A 16 13.83 4.15 -14.39
C ASN A 16 13.43 2.97 -13.50
N GLY A 17 12.18 2.96 -13.07
CA GLY A 17 11.48 1.79 -12.55
C GLY A 17 10.46 1.29 -13.56
N THR A 18 9.67 0.30 -13.14
CA THR A 18 8.58 -0.22 -13.96
C THR A 18 7.27 -0.29 -13.18
N MET A 19 6.15 -0.13 -13.87
CA MET A 19 4.82 -0.28 -13.28
C MET A 19 3.98 -1.25 -14.11
N LYS A 20 3.21 -2.09 -13.42
CA LYS A 20 2.15 -2.91 -14.01
C LYS A 20 0.88 -2.76 -13.20
N VAL A 21 -0.23 -2.51 -13.89
CA VAL A 21 -1.55 -2.35 -13.27
C VAL A 21 -2.38 -3.61 -13.51
N GLN A 22 -2.99 -4.13 -12.46
CA GLN A 22 -3.93 -5.25 -12.53
C GLN A 22 -5.31 -4.80 -12.07
N VAL A 23 -6.31 -4.89 -12.95
CA VAL A 23 -7.67 -4.41 -12.73
C VAL A 23 -8.63 -5.58 -12.59
N THR A 24 -9.36 -5.61 -11.49
CA THR A 24 -10.36 -6.64 -11.19
C THR A 24 -11.64 -6.01 -10.66
N SER A 25 -12.77 -6.68 -10.84
CA SER A 25 -14.03 -6.31 -10.22
C SER A 25 -14.02 -6.68 -8.74
N THR A 26 -14.62 -5.83 -7.89
CA THR A 26 -14.89 -6.18 -6.49
C THR A 26 -15.85 -7.37 -6.39
N LEU A 27 -16.71 -7.59 -7.40
CA LEU A 27 -17.59 -8.74 -7.50
C LEU A 27 -16.83 -9.94 -8.09
N GLY A 28 -16.38 -10.85 -7.21
CA GLY A 28 -15.80 -12.13 -7.61
C GLY A 28 -14.35 -12.08 -8.12
N LEU A 29 -13.65 -10.94 -8.03
CA LEU A 29 -12.27 -10.77 -8.50
C LEU A 29 -12.08 -11.12 -9.99
N ILE A 30 -13.12 -10.86 -10.78
CA ILE A 30 -13.11 -11.10 -12.23
C ILE A 30 -12.22 -10.03 -12.88
N PRO A 31 -11.28 -10.40 -13.77
CA PRO A 31 -10.50 -9.43 -14.53
C PRO A 31 -11.38 -8.46 -15.33
N VAL A 32 -11.00 -7.18 -15.35
CA VAL A 32 -11.69 -6.16 -16.15
C VAL A 32 -10.87 -5.91 -17.41
N GLU A 33 -11.33 -6.41 -18.55
CA GLU A 33 -10.71 -6.20 -19.87
C GLU A 33 -11.04 -4.80 -20.41
N GLY A 34 -10.09 -4.17 -21.10
CA GLY A 34 -10.30 -2.90 -21.79
C GLY A 34 -10.47 -1.69 -20.86
N ALA A 35 -10.21 -1.83 -19.56
CA ALA A 35 -10.12 -0.70 -18.64
C ALA A 35 -8.99 0.24 -19.10
N THR A 36 -9.31 1.53 -19.23
CA THR A 36 -8.37 2.60 -19.57
C THR A 36 -7.60 3.01 -18.32
N ILE A 37 -6.28 3.01 -18.42
CA ILE A 37 -5.37 3.40 -17.35
C ILE A 37 -4.62 4.64 -17.82
N THR A 38 -4.75 5.73 -17.07
CA THR A 38 -4.04 6.99 -17.29
C THR A 38 -3.02 7.20 -16.16
N ILE A 39 -1.78 7.48 -16.52
CA ILE A 39 -0.68 7.71 -15.57
C ILE A 39 -0.17 9.14 -15.69
N SER A 40 -0.01 9.81 -14.55
CA SER A 40 0.58 11.14 -14.42
C SER A 40 1.48 11.21 -13.19
N TYR A 41 2.35 12.23 -13.10
CA TYR A 41 3.08 12.49 -11.86
C TYR A 41 2.09 12.98 -10.79
N THR A 42 2.20 12.52 -9.55
CA THR A 42 1.29 12.95 -8.47
C THR A 42 1.35 14.46 -8.21
N GLY A 43 2.51 15.09 -8.44
CA GLY A 43 2.67 16.54 -8.33
C GLY A 43 2.09 17.36 -9.50
N ASP A 44 1.71 16.72 -10.61
CA ASP A 44 1.11 17.33 -11.80
C ASP A 44 0.10 16.37 -12.46
N PRO A 45 -1.02 16.07 -11.77
CA PRO A 45 -1.91 14.96 -12.14
C PRO A 45 -2.69 15.21 -13.44
N GLU A 46 -2.85 16.47 -13.84
CA GLU A 46 -3.51 16.89 -15.09
C GLU A 46 -2.64 16.62 -16.33
N SER A 47 -1.34 16.41 -16.14
CA SER A 47 -0.38 16.14 -17.21
C SER A 47 -0.24 14.64 -17.43
N THR A 48 -1.02 14.10 -18.38
CA THR A 48 -0.94 12.69 -18.75
C THR A 48 0.42 12.37 -19.36
N LEU A 49 1.10 11.38 -18.77
CA LEU A 49 2.36 10.82 -19.28
C LEU A 49 2.10 9.65 -20.22
N GLU A 50 1.27 8.71 -19.76
CA GLU A 50 0.97 7.47 -20.49
C GLU A 50 -0.51 7.16 -20.35
N GLN A 51 -1.08 6.55 -21.40
CA GLN A 51 -2.45 6.05 -21.41
C GLN A 51 -2.49 4.69 -22.12
N ILE A 52 -2.87 3.66 -21.39
CA ILE A 52 -2.90 2.27 -21.87
C ILE A 52 -4.20 1.58 -21.48
N SER A 53 -4.42 0.37 -21.98
CA SER A 53 -5.58 -0.44 -21.59
C SER A 53 -5.17 -1.81 -21.08
N THR A 54 -6.07 -2.41 -20.31
CA THR A 54 -5.92 -3.80 -19.84
C THR A 54 -6.27 -4.82 -20.92
N ASP A 55 -5.59 -5.96 -20.89
CA ASP A 55 -5.88 -7.14 -21.70
C ASP A 55 -7.00 -8.02 -21.11
N GLY A 56 -7.26 -9.18 -21.74
CA GLY A 56 -8.27 -10.14 -21.28
C GLY A 56 -8.00 -10.79 -19.91
N GLU A 57 -6.79 -10.64 -19.36
CA GLU A 57 -6.45 -11.03 -17.98
C GLU A 57 -6.56 -9.86 -17.00
N GLY A 58 -7.08 -8.71 -17.46
CA GLY A 58 -7.21 -7.48 -16.67
C GLY A 58 -5.85 -6.87 -16.34
N GLN A 59 -4.83 -7.13 -17.16
CA GLN A 59 -3.47 -6.67 -16.93
C GLN A 59 -3.06 -5.63 -17.95
N SER A 60 -2.37 -4.61 -17.49
CA SER A 60 -1.68 -3.68 -18.36
C SER A 60 -0.39 -4.29 -18.91
N GLU A 61 0.15 -3.70 -19.97
CA GLU A 61 1.58 -3.89 -20.28
C GLU A 61 2.46 -3.33 -19.16
N VAL A 62 3.75 -3.68 -19.16
CA VAL A 62 4.73 -3.14 -18.20
C VAL A 62 5.22 -1.81 -18.74
N LEU A 63 4.96 -0.73 -18.01
CA LEU A 63 5.41 0.62 -18.34
C LEU A 63 6.76 0.91 -17.69
N THR A 64 7.65 1.55 -18.44
CA THR A 64 8.91 2.09 -17.91
C THR A 64 8.68 3.54 -17.52
N LEU A 65 8.91 3.87 -16.26
CA LEU A 65 8.64 5.19 -15.68
C LEU A 65 9.91 5.74 -15.04
N ALA A 66 10.11 7.05 -15.14
CA ALA A 66 11.28 7.72 -14.58
C ALA A 66 11.30 7.60 -13.05
N ALA A 67 12.47 7.34 -12.48
CA ALA A 67 12.64 7.20 -11.05
C ALA A 67 13.92 7.89 -10.58
N PRO A 68 13.99 8.33 -9.31
CA PRO A 68 15.25 8.76 -8.72
C PRO A 68 16.30 7.63 -8.75
N PRO A 69 17.60 7.98 -8.72
CA PRO A 69 18.70 7.02 -8.69
C PRO A 69 18.58 6.00 -7.55
N LEU A 70 19.02 4.77 -7.82
CA LEU A 70 19.08 3.70 -6.82
C LEU A 70 19.82 4.12 -5.54
N GLU A 71 20.89 4.90 -5.69
CA GLU A 71 21.76 5.33 -4.59
C GLU A 71 21.00 6.08 -3.50
N TYR A 72 19.94 6.82 -3.84
CA TYR A 72 19.16 7.57 -2.86
C TYR A 72 18.47 6.63 -1.86
N SER A 73 18.08 5.43 -2.30
CA SER A 73 17.45 4.42 -1.43
C SER A 73 18.43 3.68 -0.52
N MET A 74 19.72 3.79 -0.82
CA MET A 74 20.82 3.09 -0.14
C MET A 74 21.53 3.98 0.88
N GLU A 75 21.28 5.29 0.86
CA GLU A 75 21.88 6.24 1.78
C GLU A 75 21.13 6.26 3.12
N PRO A 76 21.77 5.92 4.26
CA PRO A 76 21.08 5.85 5.56
C PRO A 76 20.47 7.16 6.04
N GLU A 77 21.03 8.31 5.66
CA GLU A 77 20.52 9.62 6.06
C GLU A 77 19.31 10.08 5.22
N GLN A 78 19.07 9.43 4.08
CA GLN A 78 17.90 9.65 3.20
C GLN A 78 17.57 11.14 2.95
N PRO A 79 18.55 11.98 2.56
CA PRO A 79 18.34 13.43 2.42
C PRO A 79 17.41 13.80 1.25
N VAL A 80 17.18 12.87 0.33
CA VAL A 80 16.37 13.03 -0.90
C VAL A 80 15.44 11.84 -1.04
N GLN A 81 14.23 12.08 -1.57
CA GLN A 81 13.25 11.03 -1.82
C GLN A 81 13.78 9.98 -2.80
N PRO A 82 13.76 8.68 -2.46
CA PRO A 82 14.35 7.63 -3.29
C PRO A 82 13.41 6.98 -4.30
N TYR A 83 12.20 7.52 -4.45
CA TYR A 83 11.17 7.02 -5.35
C TYR A 83 10.40 8.17 -5.99
N ALA A 84 9.84 7.94 -7.17
CA ALA A 84 8.89 8.84 -7.79
C ALA A 84 7.46 8.46 -7.39
N GLU A 85 6.57 9.45 -7.30
CA GLU A 85 5.15 9.25 -7.00
C GLU A 85 4.31 9.51 -8.26
N TYR A 86 3.48 8.53 -8.58
CA TYR A 86 2.58 8.57 -9.73
C TYR A 86 1.11 8.48 -9.31
N THR A 87 0.26 9.16 -10.07
CA THR A 87 -1.18 9.01 -10.00
C THR A 87 -1.64 8.07 -11.10
N VAL A 88 -2.41 7.04 -10.72
CA VAL A 88 -2.98 6.04 -11.60
C VAL A 88 -4.50 6.19 -11.59
N GLN A 89 -5.07 6.64 -12.70
CA GLN A 89 -6.52 6.73 -12.90
C GLN A 89 -6.99 5.56 -13.77
N VAL A 90 -8.06 4.88 -13.35
CA VAL A 90 -8.63 3.74 -14.06
C VAL A 90 -10.11 3.94 -14.31
N GLU A 91 -10.49 3.82 -15.57
CA GLU A 91 -11.87 3.95 -16.05
C GLU A 91 -12.27 2.73 -16.88
N ALA A 92 -13.49 2.24 -16.68
CA ALA A 92 -14.04 1.13 -17.46
C ALA A 92 -15.57 1.27 -17.54
N GLU A 93 -16.15 0.89 -18.66
CA GLU A 93 -17.60 0.98 -18.85
C GLU A 93 -18.35 0.13 -17.80
N GLY A 94 -19.35 0.72 -17.15
CA GLY A 94 -20.13 0.04 -16.12
C GLY A 94 -19.43 -0.07 -14.76
N TYR A 95 -18.27 0.56 -14.57
CA TYR A 95 -17.55 0.60 -13.30
C TYR A 95 -17.34 2.03 -12.81
N ARG A 96 -17.32 2.17 -11.48
CA ARG A 96 -16.95 3.41 -10.80
C ARG A 96 -15.47 3.72 -11.09
N PRO A 97 -15.14 4.92 -11.61
CA PRO A 97 -13.74 5.33 -11.81
C PRO A 97 -12.95 5.28 -10.51
N VAL A 98 -11.67 4.90 -10.59
CA VAL A 98 -10.75 4.85 -9.45
C VAL A 98 -9.53 5.71 -9.72
N SER A 99 -9.17 6.59 -8.78
CA SER A 99 -7.92 7.36 -8.82
C SER A 99 -7.05 6.95 -7.63
N ILE A 100 -5.81 6.54 -7.89
CA ILE A 100 -4.82 6.18 -6.87
C ILE A 100 -3.67 7.17 -6.95
N GLU A 101 -3.51 7.99 -5.93
CA GLU A 101 -2.45 9.00 -5.83
C GLU A 101 -1.30 8.47 -4.95
N GLY A 102 -0.05 8.77 -5.30
CA GLY A 102 1.12 8.40 -4.50
C GLY A 102 1.63 6.97 -4.74
N VAL A 103 1.47 6.42 -5.95
CA VAL A 103 2.05 5.10 -6.28
C VAL A 103 3.56 5.25 -6.42
N ASP A 104 4.30 4.61 -5.50
CA ASP A 104 5.76 4.63 -5.49
C ASP A 104 6.36 3.83 -6.66
N VAL A 105 7.31 4.42 -7.37
CA VAL A 105 8.15 3.76 -8.37
C VAL A 105 9.61 3.98 -8.02
N PHE A 106 10.33 2.87 -7.78
CA PHE A 106 11.75 2.84 -7.46
C PHE A 106 12.60 2.46 -8.67
N SER A 107 13.85 2.94 -8.73
CA SER A 107 14.81 2.55 -9.78
C SER A 107 15.01 1.03 -9.80
N GLY A 108 14.90 0.42 -10.98
CA GLY A 108 15.14 -1.00 -11.22
C GLY A 108 14.05 -1.96 -10.74
N GLU A 109 13.03 -1.47 -10.04
CA GLU A 109 11.99 -2.31 -9.42
C GLU A 109 10.66 -2.28 -10.18
N LEU A 110 9.85 -3.32 -9.98
CA LEU A 110 8.48 -3.41 -10.51
C LEU A 110 7.45 -3.05 -9.44
N SER A 111 6.73 -1.96 -9.66
CA SER A 111 5.55 -1.58 -8.89
C SER A 111 4.30 -2.27 -9.46
N LEU A 112 3.74 -3.21 -8.70
CA LEU A 112 2.49 -3.88 -9.06
C LEU A 112 1.30 -3.17 -8.41
N GLN A 113 0.57 -2.37 -9.18
CA GLN A 113 -0.61 -1.65 -8.70
C GLN A 113 -1.88 -2.48 -8.95
N ASN A 114 -2.48 -2.98 -7.88
CA ASN A 114 -3.78 -3.66 -7.98
C ASN A 114 -4.91 -2.64 -7.85
N VAL A 115 -5.89 -2.70 -8.75
CA VAL A 115 -7.08 -1.84 -8.76
C VAL A 115 -8.31 -2.73 -8.70
N ARG A 116 -9.17 -2.47 -7.71
CA ARG A 116 -10.46 -3.14 -7.56
C ARG A 116 -11.57 -2.17 -7.89
N MET A 117 -12.21 -2.38 -9.03
CA MET A 117 -13.29 -1.52 -9.52
C MET A 117 -14.63 -2.03 -9.02
N GLU A 118 -15.47 -1.09 -8.57
CA GLU A 118 -16.83 -1.36 -8.14
C GLU A 118 -17.77 -1.23 -9.34
N PRO A 119 -18.57 -2.25 -9.68
CA PRO A 119 -19.62 -2.11 -10.68
C PRO A 119 -20.57 -0.98 -10.28
N LEU A 120 -20.99 -0.15 -11.24
CA LEU A 120 -21.94 0.92 -11.01
C LEU A 120 -23.33 0.34 -10.70
N GLU A 121 -23.81 0.50 -9.47
CA GLU A 121 -25.24 0.57 -9.23
C GLU A 121 -25.71 1.99 -9.63
N VAL A 122 -26.93 2.09 -10.17
CA VAL A 122 -27.47 3.16 -11.04
C VAL A 122 -27.43 4.60 -10.46
N SER A 123 -26.77 4.86 -9.32
CA SER A 123 -26.78 6.15 -8.61
C SER A 123 -25.43 6.74 -8.17
N GLU A 124 -24.28 6.09 -8.34
CA GLU A 124 -22.99 6.65 -7.88
C GLU A 124 -21.99 6.84 -9.03
N GLN A 125 -21.78 8.07 -9.48
CA GLN A 125 -20.78 8.41 -10.51
C GLN A 125 -19.49 9.02 -9.93
N ASP A 126 -19.39 9.17 -8.60
CA ASP A 126 -18.24 9.82 -7.98
C ASP A 126 -17.00 8.93 -8.08
N THR A 127 -15.86 9.51 -8.48
CA THR A 127 -14.57 8.80 -8.51
C THR A 127 -14.19 8.31 -7.12
N LYS A 128 -13.75 7.06 -7.02
CA LYS A 128 -13.15 6.51 -5.80
C LYS A 128 -11.69 6.94 -5.72
N ASN A 129 -11.38 7.89 -4.85
CA ASN A 129 -10.03 8.38 -4.64
C ASN A 129 -9.35 7.60 -3.51
N ILE A 130 -8.14 7.09 -3.79
CA ILE A 130 -7.27 6.40 -2.86
C ILE A 130 -5.98 7.21 -2.81
N VAL A 131 -5.59 7.66 -1.62
CA VAL A 131 -4.34 8.41 -1.43
C VAL A 131 -3.38 7.52 -0.65
N ILE A 132 -2.27 7.17 -1.28
CA ILE A 132 -1.17 6.46 -0.64
C ILE A 132 -0.27 7.53 0.00
N PRO A 133 -0.06 7.48 1.33
CA PRO A 133 0.87 8.40 1.98
C PRO A 133 2.31 8.03 1.63
N ALA A 134 3.22 8.99 1.77
CA ALA A 134 4.66 8.77 1.60
C ALA A 134 5.15 7.57 2.44
N ASN A 135 6.16 6.86 1.95
CA ASN A 135 6.78 5.75 2.66
C ASN A 135 7.30 6.19 4.05
N THR A 136 7.15 5.36 5.08
CA THR A 136 7.45 5.74 6.47
C THR A 136 8.91 6.07 6.73
N LEU A 137 9.82 5.57 5.89
CA LEU A 137 11.25 5.89 5.98
C LEU A 137 11.58 7.30 5.48
N PHE A 138 10.72 7.91 4.67
CA PHE A 138 10.93 9.26 4.14
C PHE A 138 9.91 10.27 4.68
N GLY A 139 8.65 9.88 4.81
CA GLY A 139 7.58 10.75 5.27
C GLY A 139 7.71 11.14 6.74
N ASN A 140 7.10 12.27 7.09
CA ASN A 140 7.06 12.74 8.48
C ASN A 140 5.88 12.11 9.23
N PHE A 141 6.15 11.01 9.92
CA PHE A 141 5.16 10.31 10.73
C PHE A 141 5.42 10.52 12.23
N PRO A 142 4.35 10.54 13.06
CA PRO A 142 4.52 10.54 14.52
C PRO A 142 5.41 9.37 14.96
N PRO A 143 6.28 9.57 15.98
CA PRO A 143 7.13 8.50 16.46
C PRO A 143 6.27 7.31 16.92
N LYS A 144 6.69 6.10 16.55
CA LYS A 144 6.04 4.86 17.02
C LYS A 144 6.05 4.88 18.55
N ILE A 145 4.86 4.73 19.15
CA ILE A 145 4.72 4.71 20.60
C ILE A 145 5.48 3.49 21.12
N ALA A 146 6.46 3.71 22.00
CA ALA A 146 7.25 2.62 22.57
C ALA A 146 6.33 1.68 23.37
N GLU A 147 6.38 0.41 23.01
CA GLU A 147 5.59 -0.63 23.63
C GLU A 147 6.48 -1.53 24.47
N ALA A 148 6.00 -1.97 25.65
CA ALA A 148 6.74 -2.93 26.46
C ALA A 148 7.07 -4.20 25.64
N GLU A 149 8.34 -4.63 25.71
CA GLU A 149 8.85 -5.81 24.98
C GLU A 149 8.09 -7.10 25.35
N ILE A 150 7.73 -7.22 26.63
CA ILE A 150 6.97 -8.35 27.16
C ILE A 150 5.54 -7.88 27.39
N LYS A 151 4.59 -8.54 26.71
CA LYS A 151 3.15 -8.35 26.97
C LYS A 151 2.68 -9.33 28.04
N PRO A 152 1.92 -8.89 29.06
CA PRO A 152 1.27 -9.82 29.97
C PRO A 152 0.35 -10.74 29.19
N VAL A 153 0.43 -12.04 29.48
CA VAL A 153 -0.48 -13.07 28.97
C VAL A 153 -1.37 -13.43 30.15
N ASP A 154 -2.26 -12.53 30.56
CA ASP A 154 -3.18 -12.84 31.66
C ASP A 154 -4.26 -13.78 31.14
N GLU A 155 -4.49 -14.89 31.86
CA GLU A 155 -5.49 -15.92 31.54
C GLU A 155 -6.93 -15.43 31.83
N SER A 156 -7.22 -14.14 31.60
CA SER A 156 -8.53 -13.56 31.87
C SER A 156 -9.49 -13.77 30.68
N GLY A 157 -9.85 -15.03 30.46
CA GLY A 157 -11.18 -15.36 29.94
C GLY A 157 -11.45 -15.24 28.43
N GLU A 158 -10.46 -14.98 27.58
CA GLU A 158 -10.63 -15.14 26.13
C GLU A 158 -9.40 -15.78 25.48
N ILE A 159 -9.64 -16.61 24.47
CA ILE A 159 -8.81 -17.76 24.06
C ILE A 159 -7.40 -17.31 23.64
N VAL A 160 -6.39 -17.45 24.52
CA VAL A 160 -5.00 -17.53 24.09
C VAL A 160 -4.89 -18.82 23.26
N LEU A 161 -4.58 -18.70 21.97
CA LEU A 161 -4.46 -19.86 21.10
C LEU A 161 -3.43 -20.83 21.70
N SER A 162 -3.77 -22.11 21.86
CA SER A 162 -2.84 -23.11 22.41
C SER A 162 -1.62 -23.39 21.51
N ARG A 163 -1.63 -22.85 20.29
CA ARG A 163 -0.58 -22.95 19.29
C ARG A 163 -0.55 -21.70 18.41
N VAL A 164 0.63 -21.33 17.94
CA VAL A 164 0.79 -20.29 16.91
C VAL A 164 0.27 -20.84 15.59
N VAL A 165 -0.76 -20.20 15.03
CA VAL A 165 -1.32 -20.51 13.72
C VAL A 165 -1.34 -19.23 12.90
N VAL A 166 -0.86 -19.28 11.67
CA VAL A 166 -0.96 -18.14 10.75
C VAL A 166 -2.45 -17.90 10.44
N PRO A 167 -3.00 -16.72 10.74
CA PRO A 167 -4.41 -16.44 10.51
C PRO A 167 -4.71 -16.36 9.01
N GLU A 168 -5.96 -16.63 8.63
CA GLU A 168 -6.40 -16.43 7.25
C GLU A 168 -6.55 -14.92 6.95
N TYR A 169 -7.09 -14.16 7.91
CA TYR A 169 -7.37 -12.73 7.81
C TYR A 169 -6.83 -11.93 9.00
N VAL A 170 -6.51 -10.66 8.74
CA VAL A 170 -6.24 -9.61 9.72
C VAL A 170 -7.31 -8.53 9.52
N VAL A 171 -7.93 -8.08 10.61
CA VAL A 171 -8.91 -6.99 10.58
C VAL A 171 -8.15 -5.68 10.73
N VAL A 172 -8.30 -4.78 9.77
CA VAL A 172 -7.71 -3.44 9.77
C VAL A 172 -8.80 -2.43 10.08
N HIS A 173 -8.64 -1.69 11.17
CA HIS A 173 -9.54 -0.60 11.55
C HIS A 173 -9.04 0.70 10.93
N ASP A 174 -9.89 1.34 10.12
CA ASP A 174 -9.54 2.54 9.34
C ASP A 174 -9.86 3.83 10.11
N GLY A 175 -9.35 3.91 11.34
CA GLY A 175 -9.64 4.99 12.25
C GLY A 175 -8.76 4.96 13.49
N ALA A 176 -8.89 5.99 14.33
CA ALA A 176 -8.25 5.95 15.63
C ALA A 176 -8.82 4.79 16.45
N PRO A 177 -8.05 4.18 17.38
CA PRO A 177 -8.48 3.01 18.15
C PRO A 177 -9.88 3.09 18.81
N GLY A 178 -10.34 4.28 19.18
CA GLY A 178 -11.65 4.50 19.79
C GLY A 178 -12.75 4.99 18.84
N ASP A 179 -12.47 5.12 17.54
CA ASP A 179 -13.41 5.64 16.55
C ASP A 179 -14.35 4.54 16.05
N SER A 180 -15.50 4.40 16.70
CA SER A 180 -16.51 3.42 16.29
C SER A 180 -17.18 3.71 14.94
N THR A 181 -16.90 4.85 14.30
CA THR A 181 -17.47 5.22 12.99
C THR A 181 -16.61 4.78 11.82
N ALA A 182 -15.34 4.45 12.09
CA ALA A 182 -14.42 3.92 11.11
C ALA A 182 -14.75 2.47 10.72
N SER A 183 -14.45 2.14 9.46
CA SER A 183 -14.74 0.83 8.89
C SER A 183 -13.69 -0.21 9.26
N ASP A 184 -14.13 -1.46 9.41
CA ASP A 184 -13.25 -2.61 9.60
C ASP A 184 -13.07 -3.37 8.28
N TYR A 185 -11.83 -3.59 7.88
CA TYR A 185 -11.46 -4.28 6.65
C TYR A 185 -10.85 -5.65 6.93
N TYR A 186 -11.44 -6.71 6.38
CA TYR A 186 -10.91 -8.06 6.47
C TYR A 186 -9.90 -8.30 5.34
N VAL A 187 -8.62 -8.24 5.68
CA VAL A 187 -7.52 -8.36 4.72
C VAL A 187 -6.87 -9.73 4.89
N LYS A 188 -6.61 -10.45 3.80
CA LYS A 188 -5.87 -11.71 3.88
C LYS A 188 -4.52 -11.46 4.53
N TYR A 189 -4.09 -12.32 5.45
CA TYR A 189 -2.84 -12.11 6.21
C TYR A 189 -1.65 -11.83 5.29
N LYS A 190 -1.50 -12.59 4.20
CA LYS A 190 -0.43 -12.38 3.22
C LYS A 190 -0.46 -10.99 2.56
N ASP A 191 -1.65 -10.44 2.31
CA ASP A 191 -1.82 -9.17 1.61
C ASP A 191 -1.61 -8.02 2.60
N TYR A 192 -2.02 -8.21 3.87
CA TYR A 192 -1.68 -7.29 4.96
C TYR A 192 -0.17 -7.15 5.12
N ILE A 193 0.57 -8.27 5.20
CA ILE A 193 2.04 -8.23 5.35
C ILE A 193 2.71 -7.54 4.16
N LYS A 194 2.24 -7.80 2.93
CA LYS A 194 2.74 -7.12 1.72
C LYS A 194 2.53 -5.62 1.78
N ASN A 195 1.32 -5.17 2.12
CA ASN A 195 0.99 -3.75 2.19
C ASN A 195 1.78 -3.04 3.28
N VAL A 196 1.93 -3.65 4.46
CA VAL A 196 2.76 -3.07 5.54
C VAL A 196 4.22 -2.99 5.10
N ALA A 197 4.76 -4.05 4.50
CA ALA A 197 6.14 -4.05 4.02
C ALA A 197 6.38 -2.97 2.95
N SER A 198 5.48 -2.80 1.98
CA SER A 198 5.63 -1.77 0.93
C SER A 198 5.64 -0.35 1.48
N SER A 199 5.01 -0.10 2.64
CA SER A 199 4.99 1.21 3.28
C SER A 199 6.13 1.43 4.27
N GLU A 200 6.79 0.37 4.75
CA GLU A 200 7.76 0.43 5.84
C GLU A 200 9.21 0.16 5.41
N ILE A 201 9.43 -0.42 4.23
CA ILE A 201 10.76 -0.68 3.67
C ILE A 201 10.80 -0.34 2.18
N TYR A 202 12.00 -0.14 1.64
CA TYR A 202 12.19 0.05 0.21
C TYR A 202 12.39 -1.27 -0.52
N ALA A 203 11.78 -1.38 -1.70
CA ALA A 203 11.88 -2.56 -2.56
C ALA A 203 13.29 -2.76 -3.14
N THR A 204 14.09 -1.69 -3.21
CA THR A 204 15.46 -1.71 -3.74
C THR A 204 16.48 -2.34 -2.80
N TRP A 205 16.13 -2.54 -1.54
CA TRP A 205 17.07 -3.07 -0.54
C TRP A 205 17.48 -4.51 -0.86
N PRO A 206 18.67 -4.97 -0.40
CA PRO A 206 19.10 -6.35 -0.62
C PRO A 206 18.07 -7.37 -0.12
N ASP A 207 17.92 -8.49 -0.84
CA ASP A 207 16.95 -9.56 -0.52
C ASP A 207 17.05 -10.01 0.95
N SER A 208 18.26 -10.13 1.52
CA SER A 208 18.45 -10.48 2.92
C SER A 208 17.85 -9.43 3.89
N THR A 209 17.96 -8.15 3.54
CA THR A 209 17.42 -7.03 4.33
C THR A 209 15.90 -7.02 4.24
N ILE A 210 15.34 -7.20 3.04
CA ILE A 210 13.89 -7.31 2.84
C ILE A 210 13.35 -8.50 3.63
N ARG A 211 13.97 -9.68 3.54
CA ARG A 211 13.56 -10.87 4.30
C ARG A 211 13.63 -10.65 5.80
N ALA A 212 14.70 -10.05 6.31
CA ALA A 212 14.85 -9.78 7.74
C ALA A 212 13.73 -8.86 8.26
N ASN A 213 13.41 -7.79 7.52
CA ASN A 213 12.33 -6.86 7.89
C ASN A 213 10.95 -7.51 7.76
N ILE A 214 10.67 -8.28 6.70
CA ILE A 214 9.41 -9.02 6.57
C ILE A 214 9.25 -10.01 7.74
N LEU A 215 10.30 -10.73 8.13
CA LEU A 215 10.26 -11.63 9.29
C LEU A 215 9.97 -10.87 10.59
N ALA A 216 10.53 -9.68 10.76
CA ALA A 216 10.26 -8.83 11.92
C ALA A 216 8.79 -8.34 11.93
N ILE A 217 8.28 -7.87 10.79
CA ILE A 217 6.86 -7.47 10.62
C ILE A 217 5.96 -8.65 10.94
N MET A 218 6.20 -9.82 10.34
CA MET A 218 5.43 -11.03 10.61
C MET A 218 5.46 -11.41 12.09
N SER A 219 6.63 -11.38 12.72
CA SER A 219 6.78 -11.71 14.14
C SER A 219 5.99 -10.76 15.03
N PHE A 220 6.04 -9.45 14.74
CA PHE A 220 5.27 -8.45 15.46
C PHE A 220 3.77 -8.67 15.27
N THR A 221 3.29 -8.80 14.03
CA THR A 221 1.86 -9.04 13.73
C THR A 221 1.36 -10.30 14.42
N MET A 222 2.10 -11.42 14.34
CA MET A 222 1.73 -12.68 14.96
C MET A 222 1.68 -12.58 16.49
N ASN A 223 2.64 -11.87 17.10
CA ASN A 223 2.62 -11.63 18.54
C ASN A 223 1.34 -10.88 18.97
N ARG A 224 0.87 -9.90 18.18
CA ARG A 224 -0.34 -9.13 18.48
C ARG A 224 -1.62 -9.93 18.35
N VAL A 225 -1.72 -10.75 17.31
CA VAL A 225 -2.85 -11.65 17.12
C VAL A 225 -2.89 -12.68 18.24
N TYR A 226 -1.74 -13.29 18.58
CA TYR A 226 -1.67 -14.34 19.61
C TYR A 226 -1.98 -13.84 21.02
N THR A 227 -1.52 -12.63 21.37
CA THR A 227 -1.74 -12.04 22.70
C THR A 227 -3.09 -11.33 22.83
N GLU A 228 -3.89 -11.25 21.75
CA GLU A 228 -5.12 -10.44 21.69
C GLU A 228 -4.88 -9.00 22.22
N TRP A 229 -3.64 -8.51 22.10
CA TRP A 229 -3.20 -7.32 22.82
C TRP A 229 -4.07 -6.11 22.49
N TYR A 230 -4.37 -5.92 21.20
CA TYR A 230 -5.19 -4.82 20.77
C TYR A 230 -6.68 -5.05 21.06
N ARG A 231 -7.17 -6.29 21.17
CA ARG A 231 -8.55 -6.59 21.59
C ARG A 231 -8.78 -6.22 23.06
N ASN A 232 -7.85 -6.60 23.92
CA ASN A 232 -7.91 -6.32 25.36
C ASN A 232 -7.78 -4.82 25.69
N HIS A 233 -7.26 -4.02 24.77
CA HIS A 233 -7.12 -2.57 24.93
C HIS A 233 -8.17 -1.77 24.16
N HIS A 234 -9.15 -2.41 23.52
CA HIS A 234 -10.13 -1.77 22.63
C HIS A 234 -9.48 -1.02 21.44
N ILE A 235 -8.36 -1.55 20.92
CA ILE A 235 -7.56 -0.96 19.85
C ILE A 235 -7.73 -1.71 18.51
N PHE A 236 -8.11 -2.99 18.50
CA PHE A 236 -8.49 -3.78 17.31
C PHE A 236 -9.45 -4.92 17.68
N ARG A 237 -10.35 -5.30 16.78
CA ARG A 237 -11.14 -6.54 16.89
C ARG A 237 -10.63 -7.56 15.86
N SER A 238 -9.70 -8.42 16.24
CA SER A 238 -9.36 -9.60 15.41
C SER A 238 -10.27 -10.76 15.84
N PHE A 239 -10.96 -11.39 14.87
CA PHE A 239 -11.61 -12.68 15.09
C PHE A 239 -10.84 -13.74 14.33
N VAL A 240 -10.31 -14.72 15.06
CA VAL A 240 -9.89 -16.00 14.50
C VAL A 240 -11.14 -16.88 14.45
N HIS A 241 -11.63 -17.20 13.25
CA HIS A 241 -12.48 -18.38 13.03
C HIS A 241 -11.68 -19.40 12.25
#